data_AF-A0A327MCM1-F1
#
_entry.id   AF-A0A327MCM1-F1
#
_cell.length_a   1.000
_cell.length_b   1.000
_cell.length_c   1.000
_cell.angle_alpha   90.00
_cell.angle_beta   90.00
_cell.angle_gamma   90.00
#
_symmetry.space_group_name_H-M   'P 1'
#
loop_
_entity.id
_entity.type
_entity.pdbx_description
1 polymer ?
#
loop_
_entity_poly.entity_id
_entity_poly.type
_entity_poly.pdbx_seq_one_letter_code
_entity_poly.pdbx_strand_id
1 'polypeptide(L)'
;MPLPPPSHRHYTPRRPWAPLTDAAWAAIAPHLRAVTPHQGRPLADARGRIDAMFLVAASGQPWRSLPEAYGRPDTVSRHFRRLAQAGLWMRLLAACAAPDAPPALRRIEFFLVRAARRAMRVLGLPAAEAAERLGLLSALPVLPMYLCRPAWFRWAEAGLAALLARHRAAPLALPRRRARLWLKVMRFYAGKPWHRRWAEP
;
A
#
# COMPACT_ATOMS: atom_id res chain seq x y z
N MET A 1 24.56 8.57 10.00
CA MET A 1 24.92 8.80 8.59
C MET A 1 23.81 8.25 7.70
N PRO A 2 23.18 9.02 6.81
CA PRO A 2 22.14 8.50 5.93
C PRO A 2 22.77 7.60 4.85
N LEU A 3 22.17 6.44 4.60
CA LEU A 3 22.60 5.52 3.54
C LEU A 3 22.38 6.18 2.15
N PRO A 4 23.26 5.93 1.17
CA PRO A 4 23.07 6.40 -0.19
C PRO A 4 21.77 5.85 -0.78
N PRO A 5 21.10 6.59 -1.69
CA PRO A 5 19.89 6.11 -2.35
C PRO A 5 20.17 4.80 -3.11
N PRO A 6 19.18 3.90 -3.25
CA PRO A 6 19.32 2.71 -4.09
C PRO A 6 19.66 3.13 -5.52
N SER A 7 20.62 2.45 -6.14
CA SER A 7 21.20 2.77 -7.45
C SER A 7 20.25 2.68 -8.64
N HIS A 8 19.02 2.21 -8.45
CA HIS A 8 18.01 2.01 -9.49
C HIS A 8 16.66 2.52 -8.99
N ARG A 9 16.44 3.83 -9.11
CA ARG A 9 15.11 4.43 -8.98
C ARG A 9 14.48 4.47 -10.36
N HIS A 10 13.32 3.85 -10.54
CA HIS A 10 12.62 3.89 -11.83
C HIS A 10 11.11 4.06 -11.69
N TYR A 11 10.51 4.58 -12.75
CA TYR A 11 9.06 4.62 -12.91
C TYR A 11 8.61 3.36 -13.64
N THR A 12 7.70 2.63 -13.02
CA THR A 12 7.04 1.49 -13.65
C THR A 12 6.09 1.97 -14.76
N PRO A 13 6.24 1.51 -16.01
CA PRO A 13 5.32 1.85 -17.09
C PRO A 13 3.92 1.30 -16.83
N ARG A 14 2.90 2.03 -17.29
CA ARG A 14 1.50 1.56 -17.20
C ARG A 14 1.32 0.32 -18.05
N ARG A 15 0.62 -0.69 -17.51
CA ARG A 15 0.22 -1.88 -18.26
C ARG A 15 -1.30 -2.03 -18.29
N PRO A 16 -1.89 -2.50 -19.41
CA PRO A 16 -3.30 -2.86 -19.46
C PRO A 16 -3.56 -4.03 -18.51
N TRP A 17 -4.78 -4.10 -17.98
CA TRP A 17 -5.18 -5.20 -17.10
C TRP A 17 -5.16 -6.52 -17.85
N ALA A 18 -4.56 -7.55 -17.23
CA ALA A 18 -4.63 -8.94 -17.65
C ALA A 18 -4.63 -9.83 -16.41
N PRO A 19 -5.39 -10.94 -16.40
CA PRO A 19 -5.32 -11.94 -15.34
C PRO A 19 -3.88 -12.45 -15.14
N LEU A 20 -3.55 -12.84 -13.91
CA LEU A 20 -2.24 -13.42 -13.61
C LEU A 20 -1.99 -14.65 -14.47
N THR A 21 -0.78 -14.79 -14.99
CA THR A 21 -0.31 -16.03 -15.61
C THR A 21 0.06 -17.04 -14.53
N ASP A 22 0.19 -18.32 -14.88
CA ASP A 22 0.58 -19.37 -13.94
C ASP A 22 1.95 -19.08 -13.32
N ALA A 23 2.90 -18.59 -14.14
CA ALA A 23 4.21 -18.18 -13.67
C ALA A 23 4.15 -16.99 -12.69
N ALA A 24 3.30 -16.00 -12.95
CA ALA A 24 3.13 -14.86 -12.05
C ALA A 24 2.46 -15.28 -10.73
N TRP A 25 1.48 -16.18 -10.81
CA TRP A 25 0.85 -16.77 -9.64
C TRP A 25 1.83 -17.61 -8.81
N ALA A 26 2.64 -18.45 -9.46
CA ALA A 26 3.68 -19.25 -8.79
C ALA A 26 4.70 -18.37 -8.05
N ALA A 27 5.00 -17.18 -8.57
CA ALA A 27 5.85 -16.20 -7.88
C ALA A 27 5.15 -15.54 -6.68
N ILE A 28 3.84 -15.29 -6.74
CA ILE A 28 3.08 -14.64 -5.64
C ILE A 28 2.72 -15.61 -4.52
N ALA A 29 2.30 -16.83 -4.87
CA ALA A 29 1.67 -17.77 -3.95
C ALA A 29 2.50 -18.07 -2.69
N PRO A 30 3.84 -18.22 -2.74
CA PRO A 30 4.67 -18.40 -1.54
C PRO A 30 4.57 -17.21 -0.57
N HIS A 31 4.59 -15.97 -1.08
CA HIS A 31 4.46 -14.78 -0.26
C HIS A 31 3.07 -14.67 0.38
N LEU A 32 2.03 -15.08 -0.34
CA LEU A 32 0.66 -15.14 0.18
C LEU A 32 0.52 -16.17 1.30
N ARG A 33 1.07 -17.38 1.12
CA ARG A 33 1.10 -18.42 2.17
C ARG A 33 1.85 -17.94 3.41
N ALA A 34 2.95 -17.22 3.24
CA ALA A 34 3.76 -16.71 4.34
C ALA A 34 3.11 -15.56 5.15
N VAL A 35 1.98 -14.99 4.71
CA VAL A 35 1.22 -13.98 5.48
C VAL A 35 -0.15 -14.47 5.92
N THR A 36 -0.59 -15.61 5.40
CA THR A 36 -1.91 -16.15 5.67
C THR A 36 -1.76 -17.22 6.75
N PRO A 37 -2.46 -17.10 7.90
CA PRO A 37 -2.40 -18.12 8.93
C PRO A 37 -2.90 -19.47 8.38
N HIS A 38 -2.29 -20.56 8.86
CA HIS A 38 -2.69 -21.93 8.49
C HIS A 38 -4.06 -22.34 9.05
N GLN A 39 -4.65 -21.49 9.89
CA GLN A 39 -5.92 -21.76 10.55
C GLN A 39 -7.09 -21.12 9.78
N GLY A 40 -8.07 -21.95 9.42
CA GLY A 40 -9.32 -21.55 8.75
C GLY A 40 -9.56 -22.28 7.43
N ARG A 41 -10.76 -22.07 6.85
CA ARG A 41 -11.13 -22.64 5.55
C ARG A 41 -10.25 -22.03 4.45
N PRO A 42 -9.52 -22.84 3.66
CA PRO A 42 -8.76 -22.35 2.52
C PRO A 42 -9.67 -21.56 1.58
N LEU A 43 -9.16 -20.44 1.06
CA LEU A 43 -9.90 -19.68 0.07
C LEU A 43 -10.01 -20.51 -1.20
N ALA A 44 -11.25 -20.83 -1.61
CA ALA A 44 -11.53 -21.71 -2.75
C ALA A 44 -10.83 -21.27 -4.04
N ASP A 45 -10.74 -19.95 -4.26
CA ASP A 45 -9.97 -19.37 -5.36
C ASP A 45 -9.14 -18.18 -4.84
N ALA A 46 -7.89 -18.47 -4.47
CA ALA A 46 -6.95 -17.46 -4.01
C ALA A 46 -6.37 -16.62 -5.17
N ARG A 47 -6.27 -17.19 -6.37
CA ARG A 47 -5.73 -16.50 -7.55
C ARG A 47 -6.71 -15.48 -8.07
N GLY A 48 -7.95 -15.86 -8.32
CA GLY A 48 -9.00 -14.94 -8.75
C GLY A 48 -9.26 -13.82 -7.74
N ARG A 49 -9.05 -14.10 -6.45
CA ARG A 49 -9.09 -13.07 -5.39
C ARG A 49 -7.99 -12.02 -5.54
N ILE A 50 -6.76 -12.44 -5.83
CA ILE A 50 -5.64 -11.52 -6.07
C ILE A 50 -5.82 -10.79 -7.41
N ASP A 51 -6.34 -11.46 -8.43
CA ASP A 51 -6.68 -10.84 -9.72
C ASP A 51 -7.70 -9.71 -9.53
N ALA A 52 -8.79 -9.95 -8.78
CA ALA A 52 -9.78 -8.94 -8.43
C ALA A 52 -9.15 -7.71 -7.74
N MET A 53 -8.19 -7.95 -6.84
CA MET A 53 -7.48 -6.87 -6.16
C MET A 53 -6.60 -6.06 -7.11
N PHE A 54 -5.89 -6.72 -8.02
CA PHE A 54 -5.05 -6.05 -9.00
C PHE A 54 -5.86 -5.25 -10.01
N LEU A 55 -6.99 -5.79 -10.50
CA LEU A 55 -7.93 -5.08 -11.37
C LEU A 55 -8.35 -3.74 -10.76
N VAL A 56 -8.80 -3.76 -9.50
CA VAL A 56 -9.26 -2.55 -8.80
C VAL A 56 -8.11 -1.61 -8.43
N ALA A 57 -6.93 -2.14 -8.08
CA ALA A 57 -5.75 -1.32 -7.78
C ALA A 57 -5.21 -0.59 -9.01
N ALA A 58 -5.14 -1.28 -10.15
CA ALA A 58 -4.64 -0.76 -11.41
C ALA A 58 -5.57 0.26 -12.05
N SER A 59 -6.87 -0.04 -12.08
CA SER A 59 -7.89 0.88 -12.59
C SER A 59 -8.06 2.13 -11.73
N GLY A 60 -7.72 2.06 -10.44
CA GLY A 60 -7.92 3.15 -9.49
C GLY A 60 -9.40 3.35 -9.11
N GLN A 61 -10.28 2.47 -9.58
CA GLN A 61 -11.71 2.55 -9.34
C GLN A 61 -12.08 2.19 -7.88
N PRO A 62 -13.27 2.62 -7.42
CA PRO A 62 -13.83 2.15 -6.16
C PRO A 62 -14.00 0.62 -6.12
N TRP A 63 -14.00 0.00 -4.94
CA TRP A 63 -14.20 -1.46 -4.83
C TRP A 63 -15.56 -1.91 -5.37
N ARG A 64 -16.59 -1.07 -5.24
CA ARG A 64 -17.96 -1.35 -5.71
C ARG A 64 -18.12 -1.52 -7.22
N SER A 65 -17.12 -1.11 -8.02
CA SER A 65 -17.14 -1.34 -9.48
C SER A 65 -16.47 -2.65 -9.88
N LEU A 66 -16.10 -3.50 -8.91
CA LEU A 66 -15.59 -4.83 -9.20
C LEU A 66 -16.66 -5.63 -9.94
N PRO A 67 -16.32 -6.28 -11.08
CA PRO A 67 -17.25 -7.14 -11.80
C PRO A 67 -17.74 -8.30 -10.94
N GLU A 68 -19.00 -8.69 -11.11
CA GLU A 68 -19.66 -9.74 -10.33
C GLU A 68 -18.97 -11.11 -10.44
N ALA A 69 -18.31 -11.38 -11.57
CA ALA A 69 -17.50 -12.59 -11.79
C ALA A 69 -16.40 -12.80 -10.73
N TYR A 70 -15.93 -11.74 -10.07
CA TYR A 70 -14.92 -11.81 -9.00
C TYR A 70 -15.53 -11.90 -7.60
N GLY A 71 -16.86 -12.00 -7.52
CA GLY A 71 -17.62 -12.10 -6.29
C GLY A 71 -17.87 -10.76 -5.59
N ARG A 72 -18.30 -10.83 -4.32
CA ARG A 72 -18.77 -9.65 -3.58
C ARG A 72 -17.65 -8.62 -3.31
N PRO A 73 -17.80 -7.36 -3.74
CA PRO A 73 -16.82 -6.28 -3.53
C PRO A 73 -16.32 -6.12 -2.09
N ASP A 74 -17.23 -6.17 -1.10
CA ASP A 74 -16.88 -5.95 0.31
C ASP A 74 -16.00 -7.06 0.87
N THR A 75 -16.16 -8.29 0.35
CA THR A 75 -15.33 -9.42 0.75
C THR A 75 -13.92 -9.25 0.20
N VAL A 76 -13.77 -8.81 -1.05
CA VAL A 76 -12.45 -8.53 -1.65
C VAL A 76 -11.77 -7.36 -0.94
N SER A 77 -12.50 -6.28 -0.65
CA SER A 77 -11.98 -5.11 0.07
C SER A 77 -11.51 -5.45 1.48
N ARG A 78 -12.30 -6.22 2.25
CA ARG A 78 -11.90 -6.70 3.60
C ARG A 78 -10.67 -7.60 3.53
N HIS A 79 -10.63 -8.51 2.56
CA HIS A 79 -9.48 -9.41 2.36
C HIS A 79 -8.23 -8.60 2.01
N PHE A 80 -8.33 -7.61 1.10
CA PHE A 80 -7.21 -6.74 0.72
C PHE A 80 -6.64 -6.01 1.93
N ARG A 81 -7.51 -5.48 2.81
CA ARG A 81 -7.09 -4.81 4.06
C ARG A 81 -6.34 -5.76 4.99
N ARG A 82 -6.84 -6.99 5.18
CA ARG A 82 -6.16 -8.01 6.00
C ARG A 82 -4.77 -8.34 5.44
N LEU A 83 -4.66 -8.56 4.13
CA LEU A 83 -3.36 -8.82 3.49
C LEU A 83 -2.42 -7.62 3.55
N ALA A 84 -2.95 -6.40 3.46
CA ALA A 84 -2.16 -5.20 3.64
C ALA A 84 -1.58 -5.12 5.05
N GLN A 85 -2.41 -5.30 6.08
CA GLN A 85 -1.98 -5.33 7.49
C GLN A 85 -1.00 -6.47 7.78
N ALA A 86 -1.18 -7.62 7.14
CA ALA A 86 -0.24 -8.74 7.22
C ALA A 86 1.07 -8.53 6.43
N GLY A 87 1.22 -7.41 5.72
CA GLY A 87 2.45 -7.00 5.04
C GLY A 87 2.66 -7.59 3.65
N LEU A 88 1.65 -8.23 3.04
CA LEU A 88 1.79 -8.89 1.73
C LEU A 88 2.34 -7.95 0.66
N TRP A 89 1.74 -6.76 0.53
CA TRP A 89 2.03 -5.86 -0.58
C TRP A 89 3.45 -5.31 -0.52
N MET A 90 3.95 -5.00 0.69
CA MET A 90 5.33 -4.55 0.84
C MET A 90 6.33 -5.70 0.61
N ARG A 91 5.97 -6.92 1.02
CA ARG A 91 6.78 -8.11 0.76
C ARG A 91 6.91 -8.42 -0.73
N LEU A 92 5.81 -8.35 -1.47
CA LEU A 92 5.81 -8.52 -2.94
C LEU A 92 6.56 -7.39 -3.64
N LEU A 93 6.41 -6.15 -3.16
CA LEU A 93 7.13 -5.01 -3.70
C LEU A 93 8.65 -5.17 -3.51
N ALA A 94 9.08 -5.63 -2.34
CA ALA A 94 10.49 -5.92 -2.06
C ALA A 94 11.02 -7.07 -2.92
N ALA A 95 10.26 -8.16 -3.03
CA ALA A 95 10.63 -9.28 -3.90
C ALA A 95 10.73 -8.88 -5.38
N CYS A 96 9.91 -7.93 -5.84
CA CYS A 96 9.96 -7.42 -7.21
C CYS A 96 11.16 -6.50 -7.47
N ALA A 97 11.57 -5.73 -6.46
CA ALA A 97 12.71 -4.81 -6.54
C ALA A 97 14.06 -5.52 -6.37
N ALA A 98 14.07 -6.78 -5.91
CA ALA A 98 15.29 -7.54 -5.71
C ALA A 98 16.07 -7.73 -7.03
N PRO A 99 17.41 -7.72 -7.01
CA PRO A 99 18.22 -7.94 -8.21
C PRO A 99 17.92 -9.27 -8.91
N ASP A 100 17.64 -10.30 -8.11
CA ASP A 100 17.28 -11.67 -8.49
C ASP A 100 15.77 -11.91 -8.65
N ALA A 101 14.96 -10.83 -8.68
CA ALA A 101 13.51 -10.93 -8.77
C ALA A 101 13.07 -11.79 -9.97
N PRO A 102 12.16 -12.77 -9.77
CA PRO A 102 11.67 -13.62 -10.85
C PRO A 102 11.12 -12.79 -12.02
N PRO A 103 11.42 -13.14 -13.29
CA PRO A 103 10.93 -12.40 -14.45
C PRO A 103 9.39 -12.31 -14.50
N ALA A 104 8.71 -13.32 -13.96
CA ALA A 104 7.26 -13.33 -13.83
C ALA A 104 6.74 -12.22 -12.90
N LEU A 105 7.47 -11.92 -11.81
CA LEU A 105 7.13 -10.87 -10.86
C LEU A 105 7.36 -9.48 -11.46
N ARG A 106 8.48 -9.29 -12.17
CA ARG A 106 8.77 -8.04 -12.91
C ARG A 106 7.73 -7.73 -13.98
N ARG A 107 7.19 -8.76 -14.64
CA ARG A 107 6.11 -8.58 -15.64
C ARG A 107 4.82 -8.01 -15.05
N ILE A 108 4.58 -8.20 -13.76
CA ILE A 108 3.42 -7.68 -13.04
C ILE A 108 3.75 -6.52 -12.10
N GLU A 109 4.96 -5.95 -12.20
CA GLU A 109 5.44 -4.85 -11.35
C GLU A 109 4.41 -3.71 -11.26
N PHE A 110 3.79 -3.35 -12.39
CA PHE A 110 2.77 -2.30 -12.42
C PHE A 110 1.61 -2.60 -11.46
N PHE A 111 1.10 -3.84 -11.45
CA PHE A 111 0.00 -4.23 -10.58
C PHE A 111 0.42 -4.25 -9.10
N LEU A 112 1.63 -4.73 -8.81
CA LEU A 112 2.21 -4.74 -7.46
C LEU A 112 2.36 -3.33 -6.91
N VAL A 113 2.92 -2.45 -7.71
CA VAL A 113 3.12 -1.03 -7.41
C VAL A 113 1.79 -0.33 -7.14
N ARG A 114 0.76 -0.60 -7.94
CA ARG A 114 -0.58 -0.04 -7.75
C ARG A 114 -1.28 -0.59 -6.50
N ALA A 115 -1.12 -1.88 -6.22
CA ALA A 115 -1.64 -2.51 -5.02
C ALA A 115 -0.93 -1.97 -3.76
N ALA A 116 0.40 -1.86 -3.80
CA ALA A 116 1.22 -1.24 -2.76
C ALA A 116 0.78 0.20 -2.48
N ARG A 117 0.60 1.02 -3.52
CA ARG A 117 0.07 2.39 -3.40
C ARG A 117 -1.28 2.43 -2.68
N ARG A 118 -2.19 1.52 -3.02
CA ARG A 118 -3.51 1.43 -2.38
C ARG A 118 -3.40 0.95 -0.92
N ALA A 119 -2.47 0.04 -0.64
CA ALA A 119 -2.16 -0.46 0.70
C ALA A 119 -1.54 0.60 1.61
N MET A 120 -0.74 1.54 1.08
CA MET A 120 -0.22 2.67 1.85
C MET A 120 -1.33 3.54 2.47
N ARG A 121 -2.53 3.55 1.90
CA ARG A 121 -3.70 4.23 2.51
C ARG A 121 -4.19 3.55 3.79
N VAL A 122 -3.79 2.30 4.00
CA VAL A 122 -4.07 1.47 5.19
C VAL A 122 -2.85 1.41 6.12
N LEU A 123 -1.65 1.40 5.57
CA LEU A 123 -0.40 1.23 6.34
C LEU A 123 0.24 2.56 6.76
N GLY A 124 -0.07 3.67 6.10
CA GLY A 124 0.51 4.98 6.38
C GLY A 124 1.94 5.14 5.84
N LEU A 125 2.69 6.00 6.50
CA LEU A 125 4.05 6.39 6.09
C LEU A 125 5.11 5.28 6.12
N PRO A 126 5.11 4.33 7.07
CA PRO A 126 6.12 3.26 7.08
C PRO A 126 6.15 2.48 5.76
N ALA A 127 4.98 2.25 5.14
CA ALA A 127 4.89 1.60 3.85
C ALA A 127 5.40 2.49 2.70
N ALA A 128 5.20 3.80 2.77
CA ALA A 128 5.73 4.74 1.80
C ALA A 128 7.27 4.82 1.89
N GLU A 129 7.84 4.84 3.10
CA GLU A 129 9.29 4.78 3.32
C GLU A 129 9.87 3.46 2.78
N ALA A 130 9.21 2.33 3.07
CA ALA A 130 9.62 1.03 2.54
C ALA A 130 9.66 1.02 1.01
N ALA A 131 8.65 1.56 0.34
CA ALA A 131 8.62 1.63 -1.12
C ALA A 131 9.69 2.56 -1.72
N GLU A 132 10.02 3.68 -1.05
CA GLU A 132 11.10 4.56 -1.50
C GLU A 132 12.47 3.87 -1.41
N ARG A 133 12.72 3.14 -0.31
CA ARG A 133 13.95 2.37 -0.12
C ARG A 133 14.15 1.31 -1.22
N LEU A 134 13.07 0.83 -1.81
CA LEU A 134 13.08 -0.12 -2.91
C LEU A 134 13.24 0.53 -4.29
N GLY A 135 13.26 1.87 -4.39
CA GLY A 135 13.45 2.58 -5.66
C GLY A 135 12.22 2.62 -6.59
N LEU A 136 11.09 2.03 -6.20
CA LEU A 136 9.87 1.95 -7.01
C LEU A 136 8.99 3.19 -6.83
N LEU A 137 9.37 4.28 -7.48
CA LEU A 137 8.73 5.60 -7.34
C LEU A 137 7.24 5.60 -7.72
N SER A 138 6.85 4.74 -8.67
CA SER A 138 5.45 4.57 -9.08
C SER A 138 4.55 4.02 -7.97
N ALA A 139 5.08 3.51 -6.86
CA ALA A 139 4.27 3.04 -5.72
C ALA A 139 3.89 4.20 -4.78
N LEU A 140 4.67 5.27 -4.75
CA LEU A 140 4.44 6.40 -3.85
C LEU A 140 3.17 7.16 -4.25
N PRO A 141 2.29 7.54 -3.30
CA PRO A 141 1.09 8.32 -3.60
C PRO A 141 1.44 9.78 -3.94
N VAL A 142 1.78 10.06 -5.20
CA VAL A 142 1.86 11.36 -5.93
C VAL A 142 2.58 12.56 -5.27
N LEU A 143 3.14 12.43 -4.06
CA LEU A 143 4.06 13.40 -3.48
C LEU A 143 5.58 13.25 -3.83
N PRO A 144 6.07 12.46 -4.81
CA PRO A 144 7.52 12.33 -5.05
C PRO A 144 8.26 13.66 -5.34
N MET A 145 7.60 14.66 -5.93
CA MET A 145 8.24 15.96 -6.25
C MET A 145 8.29 16.94 -5.08
N TYR A 146 7.48 16.74 -4.02
CA TYR A 146 7.45 17.62 -2.84
C TYR A 146 8.10 16.99 -1.60
N LEU A 147 8.42 15.69 -1.64
CA LEU A 147 9.11 15.00 -0.57
C LEU A 147 10.59 14.90 -0.90
N CYS A 148 11.35 15.92 -0.49
CA CYS A 148 12.80 15.81 -0.34
C CYS A 148 13.10 14.68 0.69
N ARG A 149 13.28 13.45 0.19
CA ARG A 149 13.68 12.24 0.93
C ARG A 149 12.76 11.84 2.10
N PRO A 150 11.92 10.80 1.95
CA PRO A 150 11.14 10.19 3.03
C PRO A 150 11.86 9.86 4.34
N ALA A 151 13.20 9.76 4.39
CA ALA A 151 13.93 9.73 5.66
C ALA A 151 13.71 10.98 6.56
N TRP A 152 13.34 12.12 5.97
CA TRP A 152 12.84 13.30 6.71
C TRP A 152 11.53 13.02 7.45
N PHE A 153 10.71 12.06 6.99
CA PHE A 153 9.48 11.73 7.71
C PHE A 153 9.74 11.20 9.10
N ARG A 154 10.85 10.50 9.37
CA ARG A 154 11.15 10.01 10.73
C ARG A 154 11.43 11.16 11.70
N TRP A 155 12.12 12.20 11.24
CA TRP A 155 12.35 13.42 11.99
C TRP A 155 11.06 14.23 12.15
N ALA A 156 10.29 14.38 11.07
CA ALA A 156 8.98 15.04 11.11
C ALA A 156 8.00 14.28 12.00
N GLU A 157 8.00 12.95 12.00
CA GLU A 157 7.16 12.08 12.81
C GLU A 157 7.51 12.20 14.30
N ALA A 158 8.79 12.21 14.66
CA ALA A 158 9.21 12.46 16.05
C ALA A 158 8.76 13.85 16.52
N GLY A 159 8.97 14.89 15.70
CA GLY A 159 8.52 16.25 16.01
C GLY A 159 6.99 16.37 16.08
N LEU A 160 6.27 15.70 15.18
CA LEU A 160 4.81 15.70 15.11
C LEU A 160 4.18 14.88 16.25
N ALA A 161 4.80 13.77 16.64
CA ALA A 161 4.40 12.95 17.79
C ALA A 161 4.61 13.72 19.09
N ALA A 162 5.71 14.45 19.24
CA ALA A 162 5.94 15.34 20.37
C ALA A 162 4.92 16.49 20.40
N LEU A 163 4.63 17.10 19.24
CA LEU A 163 3.62 18.14 19.12
C LEU A 163 2.20 17.61 19.43
N LEU A 164 1.87 16.40 18.99
CA LEU A 164 0.62 15.72 19.34
C LEU A 164 0.52 15.43 20.83
N ALA A 165 1.59 14.94 21.46
CA ALA A 165 1.61 14.67 22.89
C ALA A 165 1.36 15.96 23.68
N ARG A 166 1.99 17.08 23.26
CA ARG A 166 1.73 18.41 23.81
C ARG A 166 0.29 18.86 23.56
N HIS A 167 -0.27 18.64 22.38
CA HIS A 167 -1.67 18.99 22.07
C HIS A 167 -2.67 18.18 22.90
N ARG A 168 -2.41 16.88 23.13
CA ARG A 168 -3.24 16.05 24.02
C ARG A 168 -3.20 16.52 25.46
N ALA A 169 -2.05 17.04 25.92
CA ALA A 169 -1.89 17.60 27.25
C ALA A 169 -2.50 19.01 27.37
N ALA A 170 -2.43 19.82 26.32
CA ALA A 170 -2.95 21.18 26.25
C ALA A 170 -3.48 21.49 24.83
N PRO A 171 -4.81 21.36 24.60
CA PRO A 171 -5.38 21.49 23.26
C PRO A 171 -5.20 22.90 22.69
N LEU A 172 -4.40 23.04 21.63
CA LEU A 172 -4.33 24.29 20.87
C LEU A 172 -5.70 24.58 20.23
N ALA A 173 -6.22 25.79 20.44
CA ALA A 173 -7.43 26.29 19.80
C ALA A 173 -7.15 26.60 18.31
N LEU A 174 -7.15 25.58 17.46
CA LEU A 174 -6.98 25.74 16.02
C LEU A 174 -8.32 26.09 15.35
N PRO A 175 -8.35 27.05 14.39
CA PRO A 175 -9.53 27.28 13.56
C PRO A 175 -10.01 25.98 12.91
N ARG A 176 -11.32 25.71 12.92
CA ARG A 176 -11.93 24.42 12.50
C ARG A 176 -11.41 23.88 11.15
N ARG A 177 -11.16 24.76 10.16
CA ARG A 177 -10.61 24.36 8.85
C ARG A 177 -9.17 23.85 8.93
N ARG A 178 -8.31 24.55 9.69
CA ARG A 178 -6.91 24.14 9.92
C ARG A 178 -6.84 22.86 10.74
N ALA A 179 -7.67 22.71 11.77
CA ALA A 179 -7.78 21.48 12.57
C ALA A 179 -8.17 20.25 11.73
N ARG A 180 -9.11 20.37 10.79
CA ARG A 180 -9.49 19.27 9.87
C ARG A 180 -8.36 18.85 8.95
N LEU A 181 -7.64 19.82 8.36
CA LEU A 181 -6.46 19.53 7.53
C LEU A 181 -5.38 18.84 8.37
N TRP A 182 -5.16 19.33 9.57
CA TRP A 182 -4.21 18.76 10.51
C TRP A 182 -4.56 17.32 10.89
N LEU A 183 -5.82 17.04 11.26
CA LEU A 183 -6.29 15.68 11.53
C LEU A 183 -6.16 14.74 10.31
N LYS A 184 -6.33 15.26 9.09
CA LYS A 184 -6.10 14.50 7.86
C LYS A 184 -4.63 14.13 7.69
N VAL A 185 -3.72 15.07 7.91
CA VAL A 185 -2.27 14.82 7.91
C VAL A 185 -1.96 13.77 8.98
N MET A 186 -2.37 14.00 10.23
CA MET A 186 -2.13 13.07 11.34
C MET A 186 -2.64 11.65 11.10
N ARG A 187 -3.84 11.50 10.51
CA ARG A 187 -4.41 10.18 10.21
C ARG A 187 -3.63 9.46 9.12
N PHE A 188 -3.17 10.17 8.10
CA PHE A 188 -2.29 9.60 7.07
C PHE A 188 -0.96 9.12 7.67
N TYR A 189 -0.36 9.93 8.55
CA TYR A 189 0.87 9.59 9.27
C TYR A 189 0.68 8.33 10.14
N ALA A 190 -0.38 8.29 10.94
CA ALA A 190 -0.68 7.18 11.84
C ALA A 190 -1.23 5.91 11.15
N GLY A 191 -1.25 5.85 9.81
CA GLY A 191 -1.84 4.72 9.07
C GLY A 191 -3.36 4.54 9.26
N LYS A 192 -4.07 5.57 9.75
CA LYS A 192 -5.53 5.52 9.92
C LYS A 192 -6.21 5.90 8.60
N PRO A 193 -7.14 5.08 8.06
CA PRO A 193 -7.78 5.32 6.77
C PRO A 193 -8.37 6.74 6.64
N TRP A 194 -8.08 7.38 5.51
CA TRP A 194 -8.35 8.80 5.24
C TRP A 194 -9.83 9.14 4.98
N HIS A 195 -10.68 8.13 4.79
CA HIS A 195 -12.09 8.32 4.49
C HIS A 195 -12.95 7.38 5.34
N ARG A 196 -13.86 7.95 6.14
CA ARG A 196 -14.95 7.19 6.76
C ARG A 196 -15.81 6.49 5.70
N ARG A 197 -15.94 7.05 4.50
CA ARG A 197 -16.78 6.53 3.39
C ARG A 197 -16.28 5.22 2.73
N TRP A 198 -15.10 4.71 3.10
CA TRP A 198 -14.60 3.39 2.66
C TRP A 198 -14.37 2.43 3.84
N ALA A 199 -14.81 2.84 5.02
CA ALA A 199 -15.08 1.99 6.16
C ALA A 199 -16.61 1.94 6.29
N GLU A 200 -17.20 0.84 5.84
CA GLU A 200 -18.54 0.47 6.32
C GLU A 200 -18.46 -1.00 6.74
N PRO A 201 -18.94 -1.32 7.94
CA PRO A 201 -18.56 -0.74 9.24
C PRO A 201 -17.09 -0.99 9.65
#